data_AF-A0A443QFS8-F1
#
_entry.id   AF-A0A443QFS8-F1
#
_cell.length_a   1.000
_cell.length_b   1.000
_cell.length_c   1.000
_cell.angle_alpha   90.00
_cell.angle_beta   90.00
_cell.angle_gamma   90.00
#
_symmetry.space_group_name_H-M   'P 1'
#
loop_
_entity.id
_entity.type
_entity.pdbx_description
1 polymer ?
#
loop_
_entity_poly.entity_id
_entity_poly.type
_entity_poly.pdbx_seq_one_letter_code
_entity_poly.pdbx_strand_id
1 'polypeptide(L)'
;MRNIGGTQVNVGKYPWMAWLQIKKPNGSIECGGTVINNLYVLTGAHCIESATEVKVGIGYDFDNLILANKIIGHAKQSHLQTV
;
A
#
# COMPACT_ATOMS: atom_id res chain seq x y z
N MET A 1 5.96 3.07 8.71
CA MET A 1 5.12 4.29 8.86
C MET A 1 5.54 5.04 10.11
N ARG A 2 6.02 6.28 10.01
CA ARG A 2 6.51 7.04 11.17
C ARG A 2 5.60 8.25 11.41
N ASN A 3 4.91 8.24 12.54
CA ASN A 3 4.16 9.41 12.98
C ASN A 3 5.15 10.49 13.46
N ILE A 4 5.05 11.70 12.91
CA ILE A 4 5.80 12.87 13.36
C ILE A 4 4.77 13.93 13.75
N GLY A 5 4.61 14.14 15.06
CA GLY A 5 3.76 15.21 15.62
C GLY A 5 2.25 14.92 15.66
N GLY A 6 1.77 13.77 15.18
CA GLY A 6 0.38 13.36 15.31
C GLY A 6 0.08 12.61 16.62
N THR A 7 -1.20 12.45 16.95
CA THR A 7 -1.65 11.64 18.09
C THR A 7 -2.02 10.22 17.67
N GLN A 8 -1.77 9.26 18.56
CA GLN A 8 -2.17 7.88 18.33
C GLN A 8 -3.69 7.78 18.23
N VAL A 9 -4.16 6.96 17.30
CA VAL A 9 -5.59 6.72 17.08
C VAL A 9 -5.99 5.38 17.70
N ASN A 10 -7.22 5.32 18.22
CA ASN A 10 -7.78 4.09 18.74
C ASN A 10 -7.81 2.99 17.68
N VAL A 11 -7.67 1.76 18.15
CA VAL A 11 -7.79 0.56 17.32
C VAL A 11 -9.15 0.55 16.61
N GLY A 12 -9.13 0.46 15.29
CA GLY A 12 -10.32 0.37 14.44
C GLY A 12 -10.94 1.71 14.08
N LYS A 13 -10.34 2.86 14.47
CA LYS A 13 -10.89 4.19 14.16
C LYS A 13 -11.02 4.45 12.65
N TYR A 14 -10.09 3.91 11.85
CA TYR A 14 -10.10 4.01 10.39
C TYR A 14 -9.93 2.61 9.78
N PRO A 15 -11.00 1.80 9.74
CA PRO A 15 -10.91 0.37 9.41
C PRO A 15 -10.52 0.10 7.95
N TRP A 16 -10.65 1.11 7.07
CA TRP A 16 -10.23 1.03 5.67
C TRP A 16 -8.73 1.27 5.46
N MET A 17 -7.97 1.66 6.49
CA MET A 17 -6.54 1.87 6.36
C MET A 17 -5.81 0.55 6.12
N ALA A 18 -5.00 0.51 5.06
CA ALA A 18 -4.11 -0.61 4.75
C ALA A 18 -2.65 -0.16 4.76
N TRP A 19 -1.77 -1.04 5.24
CA TRP A 19 -0.32 -0.89 5.14
C TRP A 19 0.20 -1.81 4.04
N LEU A 20 1.03 -1.28 3.15
CA LEU A 20 1.53 -2.00 1.99
C LEU A 20 3.05 -2.15 2.11
N GLN A 21 3.54 -3.38 2.09
CA GLN A 21 4.94 -3.69 1.89
C GLN A 21 5.15 -4.09 0.43
N ILE A 22 5.91 -3.29 -0.30
CA ILE A 22 6.04 -3.41 -1.76
C ILE A 22 7.49 -3.72 -2.10
N LYS A 23 7.72 -4.87 -2.74
CA LYS A 23 9.02 -5.25 -3.27
C LYS A 23 9.23 -4.63 -4.66
N LYS A 24 10.37 -4.00 -4.86
CA LYS A 24 10.84 -3.39 -6.11
C LYS A 24 12.23 -3.94 -6.47
N PRO A 25 12.77 -3.69 -7.68
CA PRO A 25 14.10 -4.17 -8.07
C PRO A 25 15.22 -3.72 -7.12
N ASN A 26 15.12 -2.50 -6.59
CA ASN A 26 16.17 -1.86 -5.79
C ASN A 26 15.93 -1.94 -4.27
N GLY A 27 15.00 -2.81 -3.83
CA GLY A 27 14.66 -2.96 -2.41
C GLY A 27 13.15 -2.98 -2.17
N SER A 28 12.74 -2.81 -0.91
CA SER A 28 11.33 -2.74 -0.54
C SER A 28 10.97 -1.36 -0.01
N ILE A 29 9.75 -0.91 -0.30
CA ILE A 29 9.19 0.33 0.23
C ILE A 29 7.90 0.04 1.01
N GLU A 30 7.53 0.98 1.87
CA GLU A 30 6.24 0.98 2.54
C GLU A 30 5.35 2.08 1.95
N CYS A 31 4.09 1.75 1.71
CA CYS A 31 3.05 2.71 1.31
C CYS A 31 1.77 2.51 2.12
N GLY A 32 0.89 3.50 2.06
CA GLY A 32 -0.48 3.38 2.53
C GLY A 32 -1.42 2.88 1.44
N GLY A 33 -2.56 2.32 1.83
CA GLY A 33 -3.65 1.96 0.95
C GLY A 33 -5.01 2.16 1.62
N THR A 34 -6.07 2.07 0.83
CA THR A 34 -7.47 2.12 1.28
C THR A 34 -8.21 0.89 0.82
N VAL A 35 -8.78 0.13 1.74
CA VAL A 35 -9.69 -0.98 1.42
C VAL A 35 -10.97 -0.38 0.83
N ILE A 36 -11.25 -0.70 -0.43
CA ILE A 36 -12.44 -0.20 -1.14
C ILE A 36 -13.56 -1.24 -1.20
N ASN A 37 -13.23 -2.53 -0.99
CA ASN A 37 -14.15 -3.63 -0.75
C ASN A 37 -13.35 -4.88 -0.29
N ASN A 38 -14.02 -6.03 -0.20
CA ASN A 38 -13.46 -7.29 0.28
C ASN A 38 -12.31 -7.87 -0.56
N LEU A 39 -12.08 -7.36 -1.78
CA LEU A 39 -11.09 -7.89 -2.72
C LEU A 39 -10.04 -6.88 -3.18
N TYR A 40 -10.30 -5.57 -2.99
CA TYR A 40 -9.48 -4.52 -3.58
C TYR A 40 -9.00 -3.50 -2.55
N VAL A 41 -7.73 -3.15 -2.68
CA VAL A 41 -7.09 -2.02 -2.00
C VAL A 41 -6.62 -1.03 -3.05
N LEU A 42 -7.01 0.23 -2.86
CA LEU A 42 -6.56 1.35 -3.67
C LEU A 42 -5.28 1.96 -3.09
N THR A 43 -4.30 2.30 -3.93
CA THR A 43 -3.06 2.98 -3.53
C THR A 43 -2.56 3.90 -4.64
N GLY A 44 -1.49 4.65 -4.38
CA GLY A 44 -0.86 5.53 -5.35
C GLY A 44 -0.14 4.76 -6.46
N ALA A 45 -0.24 5.26 -7.70
CA ALA A 45 0.46 4.70 -8.85
C ALA A 45 1.99 4.57 -8.64
N HIS A 46 2.62 5.59 -8.04
CA HIS A 46 4.05 5.59 -7.76
C HIS A 46 4.48 4.50 -6.74
N CYS A 47 3.57 4.05 -5.87
CA CYS A 47 3.85 2.96 -4.93
C CYS A 47 4.04 1.65 -5.67
N ILE A 48 3.17 1.35 -6.64
CA ILE A 48 3.15 0.07 -7.37
C ILE A 48 3.97 0.08 -8.66
N GLU A 49 4.53 1.22 -9.06
CA GLU A 49 5.44 1.29 -10.21
C GLU A 49 6.65 0.38 -9.97
N SER A 50 6.89 -0.52 -10.94
CA SER A 50 7.93 -1.55 -10.89
C SER A 50 7.83 -2.50 -9.69
N ALA A 51 6.64 -2.62 -9.08
CA ALA A 51 6.42 -3.58 -8.00
C ALA A 51 6.47 -5.02 -8.56
N THR A 52 7.27 -5.87 -7.93
CA THR A 52 7.32 -7.31 -8.21
C THR A 52 6.44 -8.10 -7.25
N GLU A 53 6.21 -7.56 -6.06
CA GLU A 53 5.39 -8.18 -5.01
C GLU A 53 4.73 -7.08 -4.17
N VAL A 54 3.45 -7.26 -3.82
CA VAL A 54 2.75 -6.38 -2.87
C VAL A 54 2.14 -7.25 -1.78
N LYS A 55 2.51 -6.96 -0.54
CA LYS A 55 1.94 -7.53 0.67
C LYS A 55 1.08 -6.49 1.37
N VAL A 56 -0.10 -6.90 1.81
CA VAL A 56 -1.14 -6.03 2.38
C VAL A 56 -1.38 -6.42 3.83
N GLY A 57 -1.15 -5.49 4.75
CA GLY A 57 -1.61 -5.55 6.13
C GLY A 57 -2.88 -4.74 6.30
N ILE A 58 -3.89 -5.31 6.96
CA ILE A 58 -5.16 -4.64 7.23
C ILE A 58 -5.36 -4.61 8.75
N GLY A 59 -5.84 -3.48 9.26
CA GLY A 59 -6.03 -3.30 10.70
C GLY A 59 -4.70 -3.05 11.41
N TYR A 60 -4.50 -3.74 12.54
CA TYR A 60 -3.36 -3.54 13.47
C TYR A 60 -2.38 -4.70 13.45
N ASP A 61 -2.61 -5.65 12.53
CA ASP A 61 -1.80 -6.83 12.40
C ASP A 61 -0.78 -6.62 11.30
N PHE A 62 0.46 -6.36 11.71
CA PHE A 62 1.60 -6.15 10.82
C PHE A 62 2.37 -7.44 10.54
N ASP A 63 2.02 -8.54 11.22
CA ASP A 63 2.65 -9.84 11.09
C ASP A 63 1.92 -10.72 10.08
N ASN A 64 0.59 -10.56 9.96
CA ASN A 64 -0.25 -11.29 9.01
C ASN A 64 -0.50 -10.51 7.73
N LEU A 65 0.48 -10.57 6.83
CA LEU A 65 0.42 -9.93 5.52
C LEU A 65 -0.21 -10.83 4.45
N ILE A 66 -1.15 -10.28 3.70
CA ILE A 66 -1.82 -10.94 2.57
C ILE A 66 -1.07 -10.61 1.28
N LEU A 67 -0.71 -11.63 0.50
CA LEU A 67 -0.08 -11.44 -0.80
C LEU A 67 -1.13 -11.03 -1.85
N ALA A 68 -0.90 -9.90 -2.52
CA ALA A 68 -1.76 -9.47 -3.62
C ALA A 68 -1.57 -10.41 -4.82
N ASN A 69 -2.68 -10.97 -5.31
CA ASN A 69 -2.68 -11.86 -6.47
C ASN A 69 -2.48 -11.11 -7.81
N LYS A 70 -2.86 -9.84 -7.86
CA LYS A 70 -2.78 -9.02 -9.07
C LYS A 70 -2.60 -7.55 -8.73
N ILE A 71 -1.71 -6.90 -9.47
CA ILE A 71 -1.49 -5.44 -9.42
C ILE A 71 -2.14 -4.84 -10.67
N ILE A 72 -3.02 -3.85 -10.48
CA ILE A 72 -3.74 -3.18 -11.57
C ILE A 72 -3.27 -1.72 -11.61
N GLY A 73 -2.47 -1.39 -12.62
CA GLY A 73 -2.07 -0.01 -12.91
C GLY A 73 -3.09 0.71 -13.79
N HIS A 74 -3.15 2.04 -13.69
CA HIS A 74 -3.97 2.84 -14.58
C HIS A 74 -3.32 2.95 -15.97
N ALA A 75 -4.09 2.93 -17.05
CA ALA A 75 -3.54 2.92 -18.42
C ALA A 75 -2.66 4.15 -18.76
N LYS A 76 -2.87 5.30 -18.11
CA LYS A 76 -2.07 6.53 -18.28
C LYS A 76 -0.89 6.67 -17.31
N GLN A 77 -0.49 5.59 -16.64
CA GLN A 77 0.55 5.62 -15.62
C GLN A 77 1.97 5.88 -16.18
N SER A 78 2.15 5.87 -17.50
CA SER A 78 3.43 6.02 -18.20
C SER A 78 3.92 7.46 -18.43
N HIS A 79 3.41 8.47 -17.71
CA HIS A 79 3.75 9.88 -17.99
C HIS A 79 4.49 10.64 -16.88
N LEU A 80 5.03 9.96 -15.87
CA LEU A 80 5.90 10.59 -14.86
C LEU A 80 7.34 10.06 -14.87
N GLN A 81 7.77 9.39 -15.94
CA GLN A 81 9.19 9.10 -16.19
C GLN A 81 9.86 10.24 -16.97
N THR A 82 9.94 11.43 -16.37
CA THR A 82 10.95 12.42 -16.74
C THR A 82 11.27 13.29 -15.52
N VAL A 83 12.26 12.85 -14.76
CA VAL A 83 13.21 13.72 -14.04
C VAL A 83 14.61 13.23 -14.37
#